data_AF-W6MPZ7-F1
#
_entry.id   AF-W6MPZ7-F1
#
_cell.length_a   1.000
_cell.length_b   1.000
_cell.length_c   1.000
_cell.angle_alpha   90.00
_cell.angle_beta   90.00
_cell.angle_gamma   90.00
#
_symmetry.space_group_name_H-M   'P 1'
#
loop_
_entity.id
_entity.type
_entity.pdbx_description
1 polymer ?
#
loop_
_entity_poly.entity_id
_entity_poly.type
_entity_poly.pdbx_seq_one_letter_code
_entity_poly.pdbx_strand_id
1 'polypeptide(L)'
;MVTAVLFVQNAAPNSITQFHDLISNELPVPLGPWSFDLKIFLNNKYSKPSNIHPSQVPNRYLYSLQLSYLPQKTITIINNTKSITTVTSLTANVSEKGSEVSNSKDSKDVSNSKNAKLKEHFLKGCSLNTTTDSFDLFVMNKLQNLWALKQVIKGESGYGYLINVANINSEDSARGHETFKIRTSNCFLHGTFKGFLIEIEHIETTASEEAQNIIMSFSKSISKIKTLIEVYKFPQGRLCFNVLSDSKLDYESDLCQQYSDALQF
;
A
#
# COMPACT_ATOMS: atom_id res chain seq x y z
N MET A 1 2.97 12.35 2.06
CA MET A 1 1.77 11.54 1.78
C MET A 1 1.46 10.76 3.03
N VAL A 2 0.20 10.77 3.45
CA VAL A 2 -0.24 10.12 4.69
C VAL A 2 -1.43 9.24 4.36
N THR A 3 -1.39 8.00 4.84
CA THR A 3 -2.43 7.00 4.60
C THR A 3 -3.14 6.61 5.88
N ALA A 4 -4.41 6.26 5.73
CA ALA A 4 -5.18 5.56 6.73
C ALA A 4 -6.02 4.48 6.05
N VAL A 5 -6.20 3.36 6.74
CA VAL A 5 -7.03 2.24 6.29
C VAL A 5 -8.21 2.13 7.24
N LEU A 6 -9.43 2.21 6.72
CA LEU A 6 -10.68 2.05 7.45
C LEU A 6 -11.31 0.71 7.06
N PHE A 7 -11.50 -0.17 8.04
CA PHE A 7 -12.17 -1.46 7.85
C PHE A 7 -13.54 -1.47 8.55
N VAL A 8 -14.58 -1.74 7.76
CA VAL A 8 -15.98 -1.80 8.19
C VAL A 8 -16.42 -3.26 8.20
N GLN A 9 -16.40 -3.86 9.39
CA GLN A 9 -16.72 -5.29 9.56
C GLN A 9 -18.21 -5.60 9.35
N ASN A 10 -19.09 -4.72 9.83
CA ASN A 10 -20.54 -4.89 9.74
C ASN A 10 -21.13 -4.30 8.45
N ALA A 11 -20.43 -4.49 7.33
CA ALA A 11 -20.91 -4.11 6.02
C ALA A 11 -21.64 -5.28 5.34
N ALA A 12 -22.38 -4.99 4.28
CA ALA A 12 -22.84 -6.00 3.33
C ALA A 12 -22.10 -5.81 1.99
N PRO A 13 -22.05 -6.82 1.10
CA PRO A 13 -21.35 -6.69 -0.18
C PRO A 13 -21.82 -5.50 -1.04
N ASN A 14 -23.08 -5.07 -0.88
CA ASN A 14 -23.67 -3.92 -1.56
C ASN A 14 -23.34 -2.56 -0.91
N SER A 15 -22.74 -2.53 0.29
CA SER A 15 -22.34 -1.28 0.96
C SER A 15 -21.31 -0.50 0.14
N ILE A 16 -20.49 -1.18 -0.67
CA ILE A 16 -19.54 -0.52 -1.57
C ILE A 16 -20.25 0.37 -2.61
N THR A 17 -21.38 -0.09 -3.16
CA THR A 17 -22.15 0.66 -4.15
C THR A 17 -22.79 1.89 -3.52
N GLN A 18 -23.38 1.75 -2.33
CA GLN A 18 -23.91 2.88 -1.58
C GLN A 18 -22.84 3.93 -1.29
N PHE A 19 -21.61 3.48 -1.01
CA PHE A 19 -20.49 4.37 -0.78
C PHE A 19 -20.00 5.04 -2.07
N HIS A 20 -20.01 4.34 -3.20
CA HIS A 20 -19.70 4.93 -4.51
C HIS A 20 -20.71 6.00 -4.90
N ASP A 21 -22.00 5.78 -4.65
CA ASP A 21 -23.05 6.78 -4.88
C ASP A 21 -22.85 8.02 -4.00
N LEU A 22 -22.48 7.80 -2.73
CA LEU A 22 -22.17 8.89 -1.80
C LEU A 22 -21.00 9.74 -2.28
N ILE A 23 -19.89 9.09 -2.69
CA ILE A 23 -18.69 9.78 -3.19
C ILE A 23 -18.95 10.47 -4.53
N SER A 24 -19.81 9.91 -5.39
CA SER A 24 -20.08 10.47 -6.72
C SER A 24 -20.68 11.87 -6.69
N ASN A 25 -21.31 12.26 -5.57
CA ASN A 25 -21.81 13.62 -5.36
C ASN A 25 -20.69 14.68 -5.35
N GLU A 26 -19.46 14.28 -5.02
CA GLU A 26 -18.30 15.18 -4.95
C GLU A 26 -17.53 15.30 -6.28
N LEU A 27 -18.11 14.80 -7.38
CA LEU A 27 -17.53 14.80 -8.72
C LEU A 27 -16.07 14.29 -8.74
N PRO A 28 -15.83 13.06 -8.24
CA PRO A 28 -14.49 12.49 -8.17
C PRO A 28 -13.91 12.23 -9.56
N VAL A 29 -12.58 12.34 -9.68
CA VAL A 29 -11.87 11.81 -10.85
C VAL A 29 -11.63 10.32 -10.64
N PRO A 30 -12.16 9.42 -11.50
CA PRO A 30 -11.93 7.99 -11.37
C PRO A 30 -10.47 7.63 -11.65
N LEU A 31 -9.86 6.81 -10.79
CA LEU A 31 -8.49 6.30 -10.95
C LEU A 31 -8.43 4.89 -11.55
N GLY A 32 -9.57 4.20 -11.61
CA GLY A 32 -9.70 2.86 -12.19
C GLY A 32 -9.82 1.73 -11.17
N PRO A 33 -9.82 0.47 -11.65
CA PRO A 33 -10.01 -0.69 -10.81
C PRO A 33 -8.84 -0.90 -9.85
N TRP A 34 -9.17 -1.40 -8.66
CA TRP A 34 -8.23 -1.61 -7.58
C TRP A 34 -8.43 -2.99 -6.92
N SER A 35 -7.33 -3.64 -6.58
CA SER A 35 -7.33 -4.89 -5.84
C SER A 35 -6.13 -4.98 -4.91
N PHE A 36 -6.25 -5.79 -3.87
CA PHE A 36 -5.14 -6.10 -2.97
C PHE A 36 -5.16 -7.59 -2.56
N ASP A 37 -4.01 -8.11 -2.19
CA ASP A 37 -3.85 -9.45 -1.63
C ASP A 37 -2.98 -9.34 -0.38
N LEU A 38 -3.54 -9.66 0.78
CA LEU A 38 -2.85 -9.74 2.05
C LEU A 38 -2.74 -11.21 2.47
N LYS A 39 -1.51 -11.73 2.46
CA LYS A 39 -1.19 -13.09 2.89
C LYS A 39 -0.57 -13.06 4.28
N ILE A 40 -1.06 -13.95 5.14
CA ILE A 40 -0.57 -14.10 6.50
C ILE A 40 0.09 -15.48 6.60
N PHE A 41 1.39 -15.49 6.85
CA PHE A 41 2.17 -16.68 7.06
C PHE A 41 2.45 -16.88 8.54
N LEU A 42 2.23 -18.10 9.03
CA LEU A 42 2.57 -18.50 10.39
C LEU A 42 3.94 -19.17 10.40
N ASN A 43 4.80 -18.72 11.32
CA ASN A 43 6.09 -19.35 11.53
C ASN A 43 5.93 -20.77 12.09
N ASN A 44 6.63 -21.73 11.50
CA ASN A 44 6.59 -23.11 11.93
C ASN A 44 7.26 -23.27 13.31
N LYS A 45 6.51 -23.83 14.27
CA LYS A 45 6.98 -24.05 15.64
C LYS A 45 8.19 -24.99 15.70
N TYR A 46 8.27 -25.96 14.77
CA TYR A 46 9.35 -26.94 14.71
C TYR A 46 10.65 -26.39 14.12
N SER A 47 10.60 -25.22 13.49
CA SER A 47 11.75 -24.56 12.88
C SER A 47 12.43 -23.58 13.83
N LYS A 48 11.97 -23.52 15.08
CA LYS A 48 12.56 -22.66 16.11
C LYS A 48 13.73 -23.38 16.78
N PRO A 49 14.91 -22.74 16.89
CA PRO A 49 16.01 -23.31 17.66
C PRO A 49 15.60 -23.42 19.14
N SER A 50 16.08 -24.46 19.82
CA SER A 50 15.79 -24.71 21.24
C SER A 50 16.37 -23.61 22.16
N ASN A 51 17.44 -22.94 21.72
CA ASN A 51 18.10 -21.85 22.43
C ASN A 51 17.74 -20.51 21.78
N ILE A 52 16.64 -19.90 22.23
CA ILE A 52 16.27 -18.54 21.84
C ILE A 52 16.74 -17.58 22.94
N HIS A 53 17.45 -16.53 22.57
CA HIS A 53 17.83 -15.48 23.51
C HIS A 53 16.56 -14.82 24.06
N PRO A 54 16.43 -14.57 25.38
CA PRO A 54 15.20 -14.06 25.99
C PRO A 54 14.75 -12.67 25.47
N SER A 55 15.65 -11.92 24.82
CA SER A 55 15.32 -10.64 24.17
C SER A 55 14.77 -10.78 22.74
N GLN A 56 14.79 -11.98 22.15
CA GLN A 56 14.34 -12.18 20.78
C GLN A 56 12.81 -12.30 20.75
N VAL A 57 12.15 -11.29 20.18
CA VAL A 57 10.69 -11.30 19.98
C VAL A 57 10.36 -12.48 19.05
N PRO A 58 9.46 -13.40 19.44
CA PRO A 58 9.14 -14.56 18.63
C PRO A 58 8.46 -14.11 17.33
N ASN A 59 9.13 -14.30 16.20
CA ASN A 59 8.55 -14.12 14.86
C ASN A 59 7.37 -15.08 14.69
N ARG A 60 6.15 -14.63 14.98
CA ARG A 60 4.96 -15.49 14.88
C ARG A 60 4.31 -15.41 13.51
N TYR A 61 4.18 -14.19 12.99
CA TYR A 61 3.50 -13.92 11.74
C TYR A 61 4.39 -13.13 10.80
N LEU A 62 4.32 -13.49 9.52
CA LEU A 62 4.85 -12.73 8.40
C LEU A 62 3.64 -12.26 7.60
N TYR A 63 3.51 -10.95 7.44
CA TYR A 63 2.51 -10.33 6.59
C TYR A 63 3.13 -10.03 5.24
N SER A 64 2.41 -10.32 4.18
CA SER A 64 2.79 -9.98 2.81
C SER A 64 1.63 -9.29 2.13
N LEU A 65 1.84 -8.06 1.70
CA LEU A 65 0.86 -7.21 1.05
C LEU A 65 1.28 -6.97 -0.41
N GLN A 66 0.34 -7.25 -1.32
CA GLN A 66 0.44 -6.91 -2.72
C GLN A 66 -0.73 -5.98 -3.09
N LEU A 67 -0.41 -4.88 -3.77
CA LEU A 67 -1.37 -3.84 -4.16
C LEU A 67 -1.35 -3.70 -5.69
N SER A 68 -2.52 -3.61 -6.32
CA SER A 68 -2.61 -3.56 -7.79
C SER A 68 -1.92 -2.33 -8.40
N TYR A 69 -1.91 -1.21 -7.68
CA TYR A 69 -1.29 0.04 -8.14
C TYR A 69 0.22 0.10 -7.90
N LEU A 70 0.79 -0.89 -7.20
CA LEU A 70 2.24 -1.10 -7.09
C LEU A 70 2.60 -2.42 -7.77
N PRO A 71 2.49 -2.50 -9.11
CA PRO A 71 2.78 -3.73 -9.82
C PRO A 71 4.22 -4.15 -9.56
N GLN A 72 4.42 -5.46 -9.41
CA GLN A 72 5.73 -6.09 -9.18
C GLN A 72 6.38 -5.79 -7.82
N LYS A 73 5.71 -5.08 -6.91
CA LYS A 73 6.18 -4.93 -5.53
C LYS A 73 5.37 -5.80 -4.58
N THR A 74 6.07 -6.43 -3.66
CA THR A 74 5.51 -7.14 -2.52
C THR A 74 6.11 -6.56 -1.26
N ILE A 75 5.25 -6.05 -0.38
CA ILE A 75 5.67 -5.43 0.88
C ILE A 75 5.49 -6.47 1.96
N THR A 76 6.54 -6.72 2.74
CA THR A 76 6.50 -7.73 3.81
C THR A 76 6.90 -7.16 5.14
N ILE A 77 6.22 -7.61 6.20
CA ILE A 77 6.46 -7.18 7.58
C ILE A 77 6.54 -8.38 8.50
N ILE A 78 7.58 -8.39 9.35
CA ILE A 78 7.75 -9.31 10.49
C ILE A 78 8.21 -8.49 11.68
N ASN A 79 7.50 -8.58 12.82
CA ASN A 79 7.89 -7.93 14.08
C ASN A 79 8.27 -6.44 13.91
N ASN A 80 7.43 -5.67 13.24
CA ASN A 80 7.65 -4.25 12.93
C ASN A 80 8.94 -3.95 12.13
N THR A 81 9.56 -4.99 11.58
CA THR A 81 10.66 -4.89 10.64
C THR A 81 10.10 -5.15 9.24
N LYS A 82 10.48 -4.31 8.29
CA LYS A 82 9.94 -4.37 6.92
C LYS A 82 10.99 -4.87 5.93
N SER A 83 10.49 -5.50 4.88
CA SER A 83 11.27 -5.80 3.68
C SER A 83 10.39 -5.56 2.46
N ILE A 84 10.87 -4.74 1.53
CA ILE A 84 10.20 -4.47 0.26
C ILE A 84 10.90 -5.29 -0.80
N THR A 85 10.20 -6.27 -1.36
CA THR A 85 10.72 -7.06 -2.47
C THR A 85 10.14 -6.52 -3.76
N THR A 86 11.00 -6.12 -4.68
CA THR A 86 10.61 -5.68 -6.02
C THR A 86 11.03 -6.76 -7.01
N VAL A 87 10.07 -7.32 -7.70
CA VAL A 87 10.30 -8.13 -8.89
C VAL A 87 10.55 -7.15 -10.03
N THR A 88 11.63 -7.33 -10.77
CA THR A 88 11.86 -6.53 -11.97
C THR A 88 12.48 -7.41 -13.05
N SER A 89 11.94 -7.31 -14.25
CA SER A 89 12.54 -7.88 -15.46
C SER A 89 13.17 -6.74 -16.23
N LEU A 90 14.45 -6.84 -16.56
CA LEU A 90 15.06 -5.90 -17.48
C LEU A 90 14.70 -6.37 -18.88
N THR A 91 13.62 -5.85 -19.47
CA THR A 91 13.40 -6.03 -20.91
C THR A 91 14.57 -5.37 -21.62
N ALA A 92 15.41 -6.17 -22.27
CA ALA A 92 16.59 -5.71 -22.97
C ALA A 92 16.17 -4.93 -24.22
N ASN A 93 15.71 -3.69 -24.05
CA ASN A 93 15.83 -2.66 -25.08
C ASN A 93 17.22 -2.01 -24.96
N VAL A 94 18.26 -2.85 -24.88
CA VAL A 94 19.59 -2.43 -25.27
C VAL A 94 19.57 -2.48 -26.79
N SER A 95 19.06 -1.41 -27.40
CA SER A 95 19.32 -1.12 -28.80
C SER A 95 20.82 -0.91 -28.95
N GLU A 96 21.54 -1.99 -29.19
CA GLU A 96 22.78 -1.91 -29.94
C GLU A 96 22.43 -1.39 -31.34
N LYS A 97 23.05 -0.26 -31.69
CA LYS A 97 23.12 0.39 -33.00
C LYS A 97 22.02 1.41 -33.35
N GLY A 98 22.50 2.58 -33.76
CA GLY A 98 21.88 3.39 -34.81
C GLY A 98 21.06 4.57 -34.30
N SER A 99 21.70 5.73 -34.30
CA SER A 99 21.03 7.02 -34.45
C SER A 99 19.96 6.98 -35.54
N GLU A 100 18.69 7.15 -35.19
CA GLU A 100 17.69 7.78 -36.06
C GLU A 100 16.50 8.28 -35.24
N VAL A 101 16.11 9.52 -35.53
CA VAL A 101 15.12 10.32 -34.84
C VAL A 101 13.72 9.88 -35.29
N SER A 102 12.87 9.45 -34.36
CA SER A 102 11.42 9.42 -34.60
C SER A 102 10.65 9.90 -33.37
N ASN A 103 9.99 11.04 -33.55
CA ASN A 103 9.09 11.69 -32.60
C ASN A 103 7.84 10.83 -32.33
N SER A 104 7.61 10.48 -31.06
CA SER A 104 6.28 10.24 -30.52
C SER A 104 6.23 10.71 -29.07
N LYS A 105 5.64 11.87 -28.85
CA LYS A 105 5.25 12.39 -27.53
C LYS A 105 4.06 11.55 -27.06
N ASP A 106 4.25 10.67 -26.08
CA ASP A 106 3.26 10.28 -25.05
C ASP A 106 3.67 8.99 -24.31
N SER A 107 4.78 9.06 -23.58
CA SER A 107 5.04 8.20 -22.44
C SER A 107 6.02 8.91 -21.50
N LYS A 108 5.47 9.64 -20.51
CA LYS A 108 6.29 10.15 -19.40
C LYS A 108 6.61 8.98 -18.47
N ASP A 109 7.52 8.12 -18.93
CA ASP A 109 8.09 7.04 -18.15
C ASP A 109 8.85 7.62 -16.95
N VAL A 110 8.39 7.24 -15.76
CA VAL A 110 9.02 7.48 -14.46
C VAL A 110 10.23 6.53 -14.32
N SER A 111 11.15 6.57 -15.28
CA SER A 111 12.32 5.70 -15.34
C SER A 111 13.57 6.53 -15.59
N ASN A 112 14.39 6.73 -14.56
CA ASN A 112 15.85 6.73 -14.71
C ASN A 112 16.66 6.83 -13.40
N SER A 113 16.12 7.41 -12.32
CA SER A 113 16.93 7.59 -11.08
C SER A 113 16.85 6.40 -10.10
N LYS A 114 15.64 5.92 -9.75
CA LYS A 114 15.48 4.84 -8.74
C LYS A 114 15.99 3.47 -9.21
N ASN A 115 16.00 3.23 -10.52
CA ASN A 115 16.42 1.94 -11.10
C ASN A 115 17.91 1.90 -11.47
N ALA A 116 18.67 2.97 -11.28
CA ALA A 116 20.09 2.99 -11.65
C ALA A 116 20.92 1.95 -10.88
N LYS A 117 20.69 1.84 -9.57
CA LYS A 117 21.34 0.83 -8.72
C LYS A 117 20.91 -0.59 -9.08
N LEU A 118 19.61 -0.79 -9.33
CA LEU A 118 19.09 -2.08 -9.78
C LEU A 118 19.72 -2.50 -11.11
N LYS A 119 19.82 -1.57 -12.07
CA LYS A 119 20.48 -1.77 -13.36
C LYS A 119 21.96 -2.15 -13.16
N GLU A 120 22.65 -1.52 -12.22
CA GLU A 120 24.02 -1.88 -11.85
C GLU A 120 24.12 -3.33 -11.33
N HIS A 121 23.19 -3.77 -10.48
CA HIS A 121 23.14 -5.17 -10.00
C HIS A 121 22.91 -6.18 -11.14
N PHE A 122 22.09 -5.85 -12.13
CA PHE A 122 21.93 -6.66 -13.33
C PHE A 122 23.22 -6.71 -14.16
N LEU A 123 23.86 -5.56 -14.40
CA LEU A 123 25.11 -5.49 -15.15
C LEU A 123 26.25 -6.27 -14.48
N LYS A 124 26.25 -6.35 -13.14
CA LYS A 124 27.19 -7.15 -12.36
C LYS A 124 26.82 -8.64 -12.24
N GLY A 125 25.73 -9.08 -12.86
CA GLY A 125 25.29 -10.48 -12.84
C GLY A 125 24.70 -10.94 -11.50
N CYS A 126 24.33 -10.02 -10.60
CA CYS A 126 23.72 -10.37 -9.31
C CYS A 126 22.23 -10.78 -9.44
N SER A 127 21.61 -10.52 -10.59
CA SER A 127 20.20 -10.86 -10.85
C SER A 127 20.04 -11.38 -12.27
N LEU A 128 19.29 -12.48 -12.40
CA LEU A 128 18.98 -13.11 -13.67
C LEU A 128 17.69 -12.50 -14.24
N ASN A 129 17.63 -12.35 -15.57
CA ASN A 129 16.45 -11.79 -16.25
C ASN A 129 15.32 -12.81 -16.45
N THR A 130 15.49 -14.05 -15.99
CA THR A 130 14.65 -15.19 -16.41
C THR A 130 13.57 -15.57 -15.41
N THR A 131 13.67 -15.17 -14.14
CA THR A 131 12.70 -15.56 -13.11
C THR A 131 12.13 -14.32 -12.42
N THR A 132 10.87 -14.03 -12.70
CA THR A 132 10.08 -12.94 -12.08
C THR A 132 9.10 -13.48 -11.05
N ASP A 133 9.52 -14.51 -10.30
CA ASP A 133 8.68 -15.11 -9.27
C ASP A 133 8.42 -14.10 -8.14
N SER A 134 7.17 -14.01 -7.70
CA SER A 134 6.81 -13.17 -6.56
C SER A 134 7.45 -13.72 -5.28
N PHE A 135 7.71 -12.83 -4.31
CA PHE A 135 8.24 -13.24 -3.02
C PHE A 135 7.32 -14.28 -2.34
N ASP A 136 6.01 -14.12 -2.49
CA ASP A 136 5.04 -15.09 -1.96
C ASP A 136 5.24 -16.48 -2.56
N LEU A 137 5.45 -16.57 -3.87
CA LEU A 137 5.69 -17.84 -4.54
C LEU A 137 7.00 -18.47 -4.04
N PHE A 138 8.04 -17.65 -3.83
CA PHE A 138 9.30 -18.11 -3.24
C PHE A 138 9.11 -18.65 -1.82
N VAL A 139 8.39 -17.93 -0.94
CA VAL A 139 8.09 -18.39 0.43
C VAL A 139 7.28 -19.69 0.36
N MET A 140 6.24 -19.71 -0.46
CA MET A 140 5.34 -20.84 -0.62
C MET A 140 5.98 -22.06 -1.28
N ASN A 141 7.08 -21.95 -2.03
CA ASN A 141 7.69 -23.10 -2.70
C ASN A 141 9.02 -23.53 -2.08
N LYS A 142 9.80 -22.59 -1.54
CA LYS A 142 11.16 -22.83 -1.04
C LYS A 142 11.28 -22.71 0.47
N LEU A 143 10.40 -21.94 1.13
CA LEU A 143 10.44 -21.71 2.58
C LEU A 143 9.23 -22.29 3.34
N GLN A 144 8.51 -23.25 2.75
CA GLN A 144 7.34 -23.91 3.36
C GLN A 144 7.61 -24.47 4.75
N ASN A 145 8.82 -25.01 4.96
CA ASN A 145 9.22 -25.57 6.26
C ASN A 145 9.35 -24.50 7.35
N LEU A 146 9.62 -23.23 6.98
CA LEU A 146 9.74 -22.11 7.92
C LEU A 146 8.41 -21.36 8.09
N TRP A 147 7.65 -21.24 7.00
CA TRP A 147 6.45 -20.41 6.93
C TRP A 147 5.31 -21.18 6.27
N ALA A 148 4.21 -21.34 7.01
CA ALA A 148 2.98 -21.92 6.50
C ALA A 148 1.97 -20.80 6.18
N LEU A 149 1.39 -20.81 4.98
CA LEU A 149 0.33 -19.87 4.63
C LEU A 149 -0.92 -20.18 5.47
N LYS A 150 -1.33 -19.22 6.32
CA LYS A 150 -2.45 -19.40 7.24
C LYS A 150 -3.74 -18.82 6.67
N GLN A 151 -3.67 -17.61 6.13
CA GLN A 151 -4.83 -16.87 5.64
C GLN A 151 -4.45 -16.06 4.41
N VAL A 152 -5.43 -15.90 3.51
CA VAL A 152 -5.34 -15.05 2.32
C VAL A 152 -6.59 -14.17 2.32
N ILE A 153 -6.38 -12.86 2.46
CA ILE A 153 -7.44 -11.86 2.43
C ILE A 153 -7.30 -11.08 1.14
N LYS A 154 -8.32 -11.13 0.30
CA LYS A 154 -8.31 -10.47 -1.01
C LYS A 154 -9.32 -9.34 -1.04
N GLY A 155 -8.88 -8.20 -1.56
CA GLY A 155 -9.77 -7.15 -2.01
C GLY A 155 -10.02 -7.30 -3.49
N GLU A 156 -11.25 -7.65 -3.87
CA GLU A 156 -11.65 -7.78 -5.27
C GLU A 156 -12.73 -6.73 -5.61
N SER A 157 -12.84 -6.42 -6.91
CA SER A 157 -13.81 -5.45 -7.44
C SER A 157 -13.74 -4.07 -6.79
N GLY A 158 -12.54 -3.63 -6.41
CA GLY A 158 -12.34 -2.31 -5.85
C GLY A 158 -12.24 -1.23 -6.93
N TYR A 159 -12.43 0.02 -6.50
CA TYR A 159 -12.29 1.19 -7.36
C TYR A 159 -11.63 2.36 -6.63
N GLY A 160 -10.80 3.09 -7.36
CA GLY A 160 -10.10 4.28 -6.87
C GLY A 160 -10.74 5.57 -7.37
N TYR A 161 -10.75 6.57 -6.49
CA TYR A 161 -11.28 7.92 -6.73
C TYR A 161 -10.28 8.97 -6.25
N LEU A 162 -10.25 10.10 -6.92
CA LEU A 162 -9.54 11.29 -6.51
C LEU A 162 -10.57 12.40 -6.25
N ILE A 163 -10.60 12.93 -5.05
CA ILE A 163 -11.55 13.96 -4.61
C ILE A 163 -10.76 15.21 -4.26
N ASN A 164 -11.20 16.36 -4.76
CA ASN A 164 -10.66 17.66 -4.38
C ASN A 164 -11.67 18.35 -3.47
N VAL A 165 -11.35 18.42 -2.18
CA VAL A 165 -12.22 19.01 -1.16
C VAL A 165 -11.75 20.44 -0.90
N ALA A 166 -12.67 21.40 -0.87
CA ALA A 166 -12.34 22.75 -0.44
C ALA A 166 -11.95 22.73 1.05
N ASN A 167 -10.90 23.46 1.43
CA ASN A 167 -10.38 23.44 2.79
C ASN A 167 -11.48 23.79 3.81
N ILE A 168 -11.88 22.81 4.62
CA ILE A 168 -12.99 22.92 5.58
C ILE A 168 -12.63 23.84 6.78
N ASN A 169 -11.34 24.14 6.98
CA ASN A 169 -10.84 24.73 8.23
C ASN A 169 -10.13 26.09 8.08
N SER A 170 -10.24 26.80 6.95
CA SER A 170 -9.67 28.15 6.83
C SER A 170 -10.64 29.13 6.19
N GLU A 171 -11.00 30.18 6.94
CA GLU A 171 -11.70 31.38 6.45
C GLU A 171 -10.92 32.12 5.34
N ASP A 172 -9.63 31.79 5.15
CA ASP A 172 -8.85 32.22 4.01
C ASP A 172 -9.18 31.40 2.75
N SER A 173 -10.15 31.91 1.99
CA SER A 173 -10.59 31.39 0.67
C SER A 173 -9.50 31.43 -0.43
N ALA A 174 -8.25 31.70 -0.08
CA ALA A 174 -7.13 31.92 -1.00
C ALA A 174 -6.08 30.78 -1.01
N ARG A 175 -6.19 29.76 -0.15
CA ARG A 175 -5.18 28.68 -0.07
C ARG A 175 -5.76 27.28 -0.19
N GLY A 176 -5.84 26.82 -1.44
CA GLY A 176 -5.61 25.43 -1.84
C GLY A 176 -6.78 24.46 -1.67
N HIS A 177 -7.18 23.80 -2.77
CA HIS A 177 -7.96 22.58 -2.72
C HIS A 177 -7.11 21.46 -2.09
N GLU A 178 -7.71 20.67 -1.20
CA GLU A 178 -7.08 19.49 -0.63
C GLU A 178 -7.43 18.26 -1.46
N THR A 179 -6.42 17.53 -1.89
CA THR A 179 -6.62 16.35 -2.74
C THR A 179 -6.53 15.08 -1.90
N PHE A 180 -7.63 14.34 -1.85
CA PHE A 180 -7.72 13.02 -1.23
C PHE A 180 -7.83 11.95 -2.30
N LYS A 181 -7.05 10.89 -2.14
CA LYS A 181 -7.20 9.68 -2.93
C LYS A 181 -7.87 8.62 -2.08
N ILE A 182 -8.99 8.12 -2.56
CA ILE A 182 -9.82 7.15 -1.85
C ILE A 182 -9.87 5.88 -2.68
N ARG A 183 -9.52 4.74 -2.10
CA ARG A 183 -9.68 3.44 -2.75
C ARG A 183 -10.60 2.57 -1.91
N THR A 184 -11.49 1.86 -2.58
CA THR A 184 -12.57 1.11 -1.93
C THR A 184 -12.58 -0.31 -2.43
N SER A 185 -12.72 -1.30 -1.56
CA SER A 185 -12.77 -2.71 -1.97
C SER A 185 -13.52 -3.56 -0.96
N ASN A 186 -14.17 -4.61 -1.46
CA ASN A 186 -14.79 -5.64 -0.63
C ASN A 186 -13.73 -6.68 -0.23
N CYS A 187 -13.64 -6.95 1.07
CA CYS A 187 -12.69 -7.91 1.63
C CYS A 187 -13.29 -9.31 1.65
N PHE A 188 -12.59 -10.27 1.05
CA PHE A 188 -12.93 -11.68 1.06
C PHE A 188 -11.84 -12.50 1.74
N LEU A 189 -12.25 -13.37 2.66
CA LEU A 189 -11.39 -14.41 3.24
C LEU A 189 -11.90 -15.76 2.72
N HIS A 190 -11.08 -16.47 1.95
CA HIS A 190 -11.42 -17.77 1.36
C HIS A 190 -12.79 -17.77 0.63
N GLY A 191 -13.06 -16.70 -0.13
CA GLY A 191 -14.32 -16.51 -0.86
C GLY A 191 -15.52 -16.05 -0.02
N THR A 192 -15.38 -15.97 1.31
CA THR A 192 -16.42 -15.43 2.19
C THR A 192 -16.21 -13.95 2.39
N PHE A 193 -17.24 -13.14 2.17
CA PHE A 193 -17.22 -11.70 2.46
C PHE A 193 -16.98 -11.47 3.96
N LYS A 194 -16.05 -10.58 4.30
CA LYS A 194 -15.69 -10.23 5.69
C LYS A 194 -15.95 -8.79 6.06
N GLY A 195 -16.04 -7.89 5.09
CA GLY A 195 -16.28 -6.49 5.34
C GLY A 195 -15.87 -5.63 4.17
N PHE A 196 -16.02 -4.33 4.37
CA PHE A 196 -15.71 -3.30 3.39
C PHE A 196 -14.47 -2.53 3.84
N LEU A 197 -13.52 -2.31 2.93
CA LEU A 197 -12.27 -1.61 3.22
C LEU A 197 -12.15 -0.34 2.37
N ILE A 198 -11.76 0.73 3.05
CA ILE A 198 -11.54 2.05 2.47
C ILE A 198 -10.11 2.47 2.81
N GLU A 199 -9.28 2.63 1.79
CA GLU A 199 -7.97 3.26 1.91
C GLU A 199 -8.09 4.75 1.58
N ILE A 200 -7.61 5.60 2.48
CA ILE A 200 -7.64 7.05 2.33
C ILE A 200 -6.21 7.56 2.35
N GLU A 201 -5.82 8.30 1.31
CA GLU A 201 -4.49 8.87 1.13
C GLU A 201 -4.62 10.38 0.95
N HIS A 202 -4.04 11.16 1.87
CA HIS A 202 -3.96 12.62 1.77
C HIS A 202 -2.70 13.01 1.00
N ILE A 203 -2.89 13.72 -0.12
CA ILE A 203 -1.81 14.23 -0.97
C ILE A 203 -1.54 15.68 -0.56
N GLU A 204 -0.44 15.90 0.14
CA GLU A 204 -0.03 17.23 0.57
C GLU A 204 0.61 17.98 -0.62
N THR A 205 -0.04 19.06 -1.06
CA THR A 205 0.37 19.85 -2.23
C THR A 205 1.54 20.80 -1.92
N THR A 206 1.83 21.08 -0.64
CA THR A 206 2.90 22.01 -0.24
C THR A 206 4.13 21.26 0.25
N ALA A 207 5.12 21.10 -0.63
CA ALA A 207 6.48 20.77 -0.26
C ALA A 207 7.10 21.99 0.45
N SER A 208 6.87 22.13 1.76
CA SER A 208 7.68 23.03 2.59
C SER A 208 8.73 22.20 3.29
N GLU A 209 9.98 22.51 2.95
CA GLU A 209 11.21 22.03 3.54
C GLU A 209 11.17 22.22 5.07
N GLU A 210 11.23 21.14 5.84
CA GLU A 210 11.93 21.04 7.14
C GLU A 210 11.58 19.69 7.81
N ALA A 211 12.59 18.83 7.94
CA ALA A 211 12.48 17.50 8.51
C ALA A 211 12.00 17.47 9.98
N GLN A 212 11.96 18.61 10.67
CA GLN A 212 11.47 18.74 12.05
C GLN A 212 9.94 18.88 12.15
N ASN A 213 9.24 19.12 11.04
CA ASN A 213 7.78 19.27 11.02
C ASN A 213 7.03 18.01 10.52
N ILE A 214 7.73 16.90 10.26
CA ILE A 214 7.14 15.68 9.67
C ILE A 214 6.04 15.08 10.56
N ILE A 215 6.26 15.04 11.87
CA ILE A 215 5.27 14.51 12.82
C ILE A 215 4.05 15.44 12.90
N MET A 216 4.27 16.75 12.83
CA MET A 216 3.21 17.74 12.89
C MET A 216 2.37 17.75 11.59
N SER A 217 3.01 17.63 10.42
CA SER A 217 2.31 17.51 9.13
C SER A 217 1.56 16.18 9.00
N PHE A 218 2.11 15.10 9.58
CA PHE A 218 1.43 13.82 9.70
C PHE A 218 0.16 13.94 10.55
N SER A 219 0.28 14.47 11.77
CA SER A 219 -0.86 14.67 12.68
C SER A 219 -1.93 15.57 12.06
N LYS A 220 -1.52 16.65 11.38
CA LYS A 220 -2.43 17.52 10.63
C LYS A 220 -3.17 16.77 9.51
N SER A 221 -2.45 15.97 8.73
CA SER A 221 -3.04 15.16 7.67
C SER A 221 -4.03 14.11 8.20
N ILE A 222 -3.72 13.47 9.33
CA ILE A 222 -4.65 12.53 9.98
C ILE A 222 -5.89 13.25 10.50
N SER A 223 -5.74 14.43 11.11
CA SER A 223 -6.89 15.23 11.55
C SER A 223 -7.79 15.59 10.39
N LYS A 224 -7.24 15.97 9.23
CA LYS A 224 -8.00 16.22 8.01
C LYS A 224 -8.75 14.99 7.52
N ILE A 225 -8.12 13.81 7.54
CA ILE A 225 -8.78 12.55 7.18
C ILE A 225 -9.95 12.26 8.14
N LYS A 226 -9.81 12.55 9.44
CA LYS A 226 -10.92 12.41 10.40
C LYS A 226 -12.05 13.40 10.09
N THR A 227 -11.74 14.66 9.83
CA THR A 227 -12.74 15.66 9.41
C THR A 227 -13.47 15.22 8.14
N LEU A 228 -12.75 14.67 7.17
CA LEU A 228 -13.33 14.12 5.93
C LEU A 228 -14.36 13.01 6.24
N ILE A 229 -13.97 12.05 7.09
CA ILE A 229 -14.83 10.93 7.51
C ILE A 229 -16.10 11.45 8.20
N GLU A 230 -15.98 12.47 9.04
CA GLU A 230 -17.09 13.07 9.77
C GLU A 230 -18.03 13.86 8.84
N VAL A 231 -17.49 14.71 7.97
CA VAL A 231 -18.27 15.57 7.05
C VAL A 231 -19.03 14.72 6.03
N TYR A 232 -18.37 13.74 5.43
CA TYR A 232 -18.99 12.87 4.42
C TYR A 232 -19.68 11.64 5.02
N LYS A 233 -19.73 11.53 6.37
CA LYS A 233 -20.42 10.46 7.10
C LYS A 233 -20.03 9.07 6.61
N PHE A 234 -18.73 8.81 6.54
CA PHE A 234 -18.22 7.50 6.15
C PHE A 234 -18.72 6.41 7.13
N PRO A 235 -18.89 5.17 6.65
CA PRO A 235 -19.34 4.07 7.50
C PRO A 235 -18.40 3.86 8.69
N GLN A 236 -19.00 3.58 9.86
CA GLN A 236 -18.26 3.37 11.10
C GLN A 236 -17.47 2.07 11.06
N GLY A 237 -16.20 2.12 11.45
CA GLY A 237 -15.29 0.99 11.38
C GLY A 237 -13.99 1.22 12.14
N ARG A 238 -13.09 0.24 12.04
CA ARG A 238 -11.76 0.32 12.62
C ARG A 238 -10.86 1.15 11.71
N LEU A 239 -10.58 2.39 12.12
CA LEU A 239 -9.62 3.27 11.44
C LEU A 239 -8.20 3.01 11.96
N CYS A 240 -7.29 2.65 11.06
CA CYS A 240 -5.89 2.39 11.35
C CYS A 240 -4.99 3.37 10.59
N PHE A 241 -4.18 4.11 11.32
CA PHE A 241 -3.18 5.06 10.80
C PHE A 241 -1.83 4.88 11.49
N ASN A 242 -1.59 3.68 12.04
CA ASN A 242 -0.36 3.34 12.73
C ASN A 242 0.85 3.48 11.80
N VAL A 243 1.98 3.84 12.40
CA VAL A 243 3.26 4.04 11.73
C VAL A 243 4.28 3.09 12.35
N LEU A 244 5.18 2.52 11.55
CA LEU A 244 6.21 1.59 12.04
C LEU A 244 7.32 2.28 12.82
N SER A 245 7.66 3.51 12.44
CA SER A 245 8.72 4.29 13.09
C SER A 245 8.41 5.78 13.01
N ASP A 246 8.25 6.41 14.18
CA ASP A 246 7.98 7.85 14.28
C ASP A 246 9.16 8.70 13.76
N SER A 247 10.38 8.13 13.74
CA SER A 247 11.60 8.79 13.29
C SER A 247 11.80 8.74 11.77
N LYS A 248 11.20 7.77 11.08
CA LYS A 248 11.33 7.58 9.63
C LYS A 248 10.02 7.05 9.05
N LEU A 249 9.21 7.97 8.56
CA LEU A 249 8.01 7.63 7.81
C LEU A 249 8.37 6.95 6.50
N ASP A 250 7.73 5.82 6.23
CA ASP A 250 7.86 5.13 4.96
C ASP A 250 6.51 4.58 4.53
N TYR A 251 5.95 5.28 3.54
CA TYR A 251 4.62 5.05 3.00
C TYR A 251 4.31 3.56 2.77
N GLU A 252 5.18 2.82 2.06
CA GLU A 252 4.87 1.44 1.66
C GLU A 252 4.76 0.52 2.89
N SER A 253 5.64 0.74 3.86
CA SER A 253 5.70 -0.09 5.05
C SER A 253 4.61 0.27 6.04
N ASP A 254 4.38 1.57 6.26
CA ASP A 254 3.31 2.05 7.15
C ASP A 254 1.95 1.58 6.64
N LEU A 255 1.75 1.59 5.32
CA LEU A 255 0.54 1.04 4.71
C LEU A 255 0.36 -0.44 5.01
N CYS A 256 1.39 -1.27 4.80
CA CYS A 256 1.30 -2.70 5.10
C CYS A 256 0.99 -2.96 6.58
N GLN A 257 1.55 -2.17 7.50
CA GLN A 257 1.21 -2.24 8.92
C GLN A 257 -0.26 -1.88 9.15
N GLN A 258 -0.75 -0.80 8.56
CA GLN A 258 -2.15 -0.36 8.67
C GLN A 258 -3.13 -1.43 8.17
N TYR A 259 -2.84 -2.08 7.04
CA TYR A 259 -3.61 -3.23 6.54
C TYR A 259 -3.59 -4.40 7.51
N SER A 260 -2.40 -4.73 8.04
CA SER A 260 -2.25 -5.84 8.99
C SER A 260 -3.01 -5.58 10.29
N ASP A 261 -3.12 -4.34 10.74
CA ASP A 261 -3.86 -3.97 11.95
C ASP A 261 -5.37 -3.90 11.68
N ALA A 262 -5.79 -3.33 10.55
CA ALA A 262 -7.19 -3.19 10.20
C ALA A 262 -7.88 -4.55 9.97
N LEU A 263 -7.17 -5.51 9.38
CA LEU A 263 -7.68 -6.82 8.98
C LEU A 263 -7.43 -7.95 10.01
N GLN A 264 -7.12 -7.61 11.25
CA GLN A 264 -7.10 -8.57 12.37
C GLN A 264 -8.53 -8.82 12.87
N PHE A 265 -9.15 -9.91 12.39
CA PHE A 265 -10.44 -10.42 12.85
C PHE A 265 -10.39 -11.93 13.15
#